data_AF-A0A948PP53-F1
#
_entry.id   AF-A0A948PP53-F1
#
_cell.length_a   1.000
_cell.length_b   1.000
_cell.length_c   1.000
_cell.angle_alpha   90.00
_cell.angle_beta   90.00
_cell.angle_gamma   90.00
#
_symmetry.space_group_name_H-M   'P 1'
#
loop_
_entity.id
_entity.type
_entity.pdbx_description
1 polymer ?
#
loop_
_entity_poly.entity_id
_entity_poly.type
_entity_poly.pdbx_seq_one_letter_code
_entity_poly.pdbx_strand_id
1 'polypeptide(L)'
;MKLTYEEGWYPEESAYGESFRWMRREAEIRVDEDLILPGSHLRIEAGHSFPDRPYPVLTVFADDERIGETEVESSVRSYAFAVERAGTRTFRFVLDSVFHFPSDIRELGILVYSIELVGPGAEERFLDGWYAPEKTKIFGEKTTVRWMTRKASSRLKGVENPGPRFVSIRAGHSYPQMKNPRLELRAGGQTLGVKTVSSGMQTYIFQWNEPEPYPVFEWELDRFFPPGQTGDSRRLGIQVEHVDWLDTSLEELTYSEGWQEWERGEFFPFRWMGKEAVLFLSPQLMKSARYVSFYAFSEFGDMSQTLSLEIDGEETAKTALLNKWNHYCLLLSVSGGGSPDRKEITEVRFVLNKLLPPSHHQTDMRELGIRVGEFRFHSDETERRHFEAFHSNARLNYEEMMDGKTDLASYPTNLGIDLYARCNINPPCVYCLWHSMKELEGEAVNAVVDEGTLLEYGPFFESARTLVNCSFGEPLLHPRFKEILDLCARHHKMIEISTNGQAFTDRTIQALVGRPVFLYVSLDAASRETYAKIRNDRWDGTVSNL
;
A
#
# COMPACT_ATOMS: atom_id res chain seq x y z
N MET A 1 -17.38 35.24 1.38
CA MET A 1 -17.94 35.14 2.75
C MET A 1 -17.71 36.47 3.44
N LYS A 2 -18.77 37.13 3.94
CA LYS A 2 -18.62 38.34 4.77
C LYS A 2 -18.99 37.95 6.20
N LEU A 3 -17.98 37.58 6.96
CA LEU A 3 -18.09 37.39 8.41
C LEU A 3 -17.62 38.69 9.05
N THR A 4 -18.43 39.24 9.93
CA THR A 4 -18.08 40.44 10.69
C THR A 4 -17.87 40.03 12.14
N TYR A 5 -16.68 40.31 12.67
CA TYR A 5 -16.38 40.19 14.09
C TYR A 5 -17.04 41.36 14.82
N GLU A 6 -17.94 41.07 15.75
CA GLU A 6 -18.66 42.07 16.55
C GLU A 6 -17.97 42.22 17.92
N GLU A 7 -18.74 42.35 19.00
CA GLU A 7 -18.20 42.48 20.35
C GLU A 7 -17.46 41.22 20.83
N GLY A 8 -16.52 41.40 21.76
CA GLY A 8 -15.85 40.28 22.44
C GLY A 8 -14.58 39.73 21.77
N TRP A 9 -14.15 40.30 20.64
CA TRP A 9 -12.90 39.92 19.97
C TRP A 9 -11.79 40.94 20.24
N TYR A 10 -10.58 40.44 20.52
CA TYR A 10 -9.39 41.29 20.50
C TYR A 10 -8.89 41.52 19.06
N PRO A 11 -8.02 42.53 18.85
CA PRO A 11 -7.34 42.71 17.58
C PRO A 11 -6.62 41.44 17.11
N GLU A 12 -6.48 41.31 15.80
CA GLU A 12 -5.74 40.21 15.18
C GLU A 12 -4.27 40.25 15.59
N GLU A 13 -3.76 39.08 15.92
CA GLU A 13 -2.36 38.82 16.27
C GLU A 13 -1.80 37.77 15.33
N SER A 14 -0.46 37.66 15.28
CA SER A 14 0.20 36.61 14.52
C SER A 14 1.29 35.95 15.34
N ALA A 15 1.34 34.62 15.27
CA ALA A 15 2.40 33.80 15.82
C ALA A 15 2.73 32.68 14.84
N TYR A 16 4.02 32.37 14.69
CA TYR A 16 4.50 31.27 13.84
C TYR A 16 4.03 31.32 12.38
N GLY A 17 3.71 32.51 11.86
CA GLY A 17 3.25 32.70 10.48
C GLY A 17 1.74 32.49 10.28
N GLU A 18 0.99 32.25 11.34
CA GLU A 18 -0.47 32.16 11.31
C GLU A 18 -1.09 33.38 12.01
N SER A 19 -2.28 33.78 11.58
CA SER A 19 -3.04 34.87 12.20
C SER A 19 -4.15 34.29 13.07
N PHE A 20 -4.40 34.92 14.21
CA PHE A 20 -5.44 34.49 15.14
C PHE A 20 -6.02 35.69 15.89
N ARG A 21 -7.17 35.48 16.55
CA ARG A 21 -7.77 36.44 17.47
C ARG A 21 -7.98 35.78 18.82
N TRP A 22 -7.71 36.53 19.89
CA TRP A 22 -8.18 36.12 21.20
C TRP A 22 -9.68 36.41 21.33
N MET A 23 -10.40 35.43 21.83
CA MET A 23 -11.80 35.56 22.23
C MET A 23 -11.86 35.97 23.71
N ARG A 24 -12.74 36.90 24.08
CA ARG A 24 -13.10 37.14 25.49
C ARG A 24 -13.99 35.99 26.00
N ARG A 25 -14.46 36.09 27.24
CA ARG A 25 -15.47 35.17 27.79
C ARG A 25 -16.68 35.02 26.90
N GLU A 26 -17.15 36.14 26.35
CA GLU A 26 -18.25 36.20 25.41
C GLU A 26 -17.78 36.92 24.16
N ALA A 27 -18.16 36.41 23.00
CA ALA A 27 -17.89 37.05 21.72
C ALA A 27 -19.00 36.77 20.70
N GLU A 28 -19.15 37.69 19.76
CA GLU A 28 -20.19 37.61 18.74
C GLU A 28 -19.62 37.79 17.34
N ILE A 29 -20.19 37.06 16.39
CA ILE A 29 -19.98 37.31 14.96
C ILE A 29 -21.32 37.40 14.27
N ARG A 30 -21.33 38.13 13.16
CA ARG A 30 -22.47 38.18 12.24
C ARG A 30 -22.09 37.56 10.90
N VAL A 31 -22.94 36.68 10.40
CA VAL A 31 -22.79 36.03 9.10
C VAL A 31 -24.01 36.36 8.23
N ASP A 32 -23.77 36.94 7.06
CA ASP A 32 -24.82 37.43 6.14
C ASP A 32 -25.60 36.29 5.41
N GLU A 33 -26.84 36.60 5.01
CA GLU A 33 -27.93 35.68 4.59
C GLU A 33 -27.57 34.66 3.51
N ASP A 34 -26.83 35.07 2.49
CA ASP A 34 -26.61 34.29 1.27
C ASP A 34 -25.69 33.07 1.46
N LEU A 35 -25.21 32.84 2.68
CA LEU A 35 -24.15 31.87 2.98
C LEU A 35 -24.64 30.65 3.78
N ILE A 36 -25.70 30.80 4.58
CA ILE A 36 -26.20 29.72 5.44
C ILE A 36 -27.28 28.93 4.72
N LEU A 37 -26.89 27.78 4.18
CA LEU A 37 -27.82 26.78 3.67
C LEU A 37 -28.21 25.79 4.78
N PRO A 38 -29.40 25.15 4.73
CA PRO A 38 -29.73 24.07 5.65
C PRO A 38 -28.67 22.96 5.61
N GLY A 39 -28.25 22.48 6.78
CA GLY A 39 -27.17 21.49 6.91
C GLY A 39 -25.75 22.07 6.87
N SER A 40 -25.60 23.40 6.87
CA SER A 40 -24.30 24.04 7.07
C SER A 40 -23.76 23.77 8.48
N HIS A 41 -22.44 23.83 8.63
CA HIS A 41 -21.79 23.76 9.94
C HIS A 41 -20.99 25.04 10.17
N LEU A 42 -21.10 25.62 11.36
CA LEU A 42 -20.17 26.64 11.83
C LEU A 42 -18.92 25.91 12.34
N ARG A 43 -17.81 26.10 11.65
CA ARG A 43 -16.52 25.54 12.03
C ARG A 43 -15.62 26.60 12.63
N ILE A 44 -14.92 26.24 13.70
CA ILE A 44 -13.97 27.09 14.40
C ILE A 44 -12.66 26.31 14.51
N GLU A 45 -11.53 26.87 14.10
CA GLU A 45 -10.22 26.33 14.45
C GLU A 45 -9.68 27.10 15.66
N ALA A 46 -9.59 26.43 16.80
CA ALA A 46 -9.24 27.08 18.06
C ALA A 46 -8.39 26.22 18.99
N GLY A 47 -7.71 26.90 19.92
CA GLY A 47 -6.95 26.29 21.01
C GLY A 47 -6.71 27.28 22.16
N HIS A 48 -5.79 26.99 23.09
CA HIS A 48 -5.38 27.95 24.11
C HIS A 48 -3.95 27.69 24.62
N SER A 49 -3.23 28.73 25.00
CA SER A 49 -1.81 28.64 25.41
C SER A 49 -1.55 28.08 26.82
N PHE A 50 -2.53 27.43 27.45
CA PHE A 50 -2.50 27.11 28.89
C PHE A 50 -2.69 25.61 29.17
N PRO A 51 -1.76 24.73 28.75
CA PRO A 51 -1.94 23.28 28.81
C PRO A 51 -2.10 22.72 30.23
N ASP A 52 -1.61 23.43 31.25
CA ASP A 52 -1.70 23.02 32.67
C ASP A 52 -3.00 23.46 33.36
N ARG A 53 -3.95 24.02 32.61
CA ARG A 53 -5.24 24.49 33.13
C ARG A 53 -6.39 23.61 32.61
N PRO A 54 -7.52 23.54 33.33
CA PRO A 54 -8.73 22.90 32.82
C PRO A 54 -9.13 23.51 31.46
N TYR A 55 -9.66 22.68 30.58
CA TYR A 55 -10.15 23.10 29.27
C TYR A 55 -11.43 23.91 29.42
N PRO A 56 -11.52 25.12 28.85
CA PRO A 56 -12.73 25.93 28.92
C PRO A 56 -13.81 25.30 28.05
N VAL A 57 -15.04 25.34 28.53
CA VAL A 57 -16.22 24.85 27.81
C VAL A 57 -16.76 25.99 26.96
N LEU A 58 -16.69 25.82 25.63
CA LEU A 58 -17.28 26.71 24.65
C LEU A 58 -18.71 26.28 24.35
N THR A 59 -19.67 27.12 24.71
CA THR A 59 -21.07 27.02 24.27
C THR A 59 -21.31 27.97 23.10
N VAL A 60 -21.95 27.48 22.05
CA VAL A 60 -22.27 28.27 20.85
C VAL A 60 -23.77 28.41 20.71
N PHE A 61 -24.20 29.64 20.45
CA PHE A 61 -25.58 30.02 20.18
C PHE A 61 -25.70 30.59 18.78
N ALA A 62 -26.80 30.30 18.09
CA ALA A 62 -27.22 30.97 16.87
C ALA A 62 -28.57 31.66 17.14
N ASP A 63 -28.61 32.99 17.07
CA ASP A 63 -29.79 33.80 17.42
C ASP A 63 -30.43 33.38 18.76
N ASP A 64 -29.61 33.28 19.81
CA ASP A 64 -29.96 32.86 21.17
C ASP A 64 -30.39 31.39 21.35
N GLU A 65 -30.45 30.61 20.27
CA GLU A 65 -30.65 29.16 20.33
C GLU A 65 -29.31 28.45 20.52
N ARG A 66 -29.16 27.66 21.59
CA ARG A 66 -27.93 26.88 21.84
C ARG A 66 -27.80 25.80 20.77
N ILE A 67 -26.77 25.88 19.92
CA ILE A 67 -26.51 24.91 18.85
C ILE A 67 -25.46 23.86 19.22
N GLY A 68 -24.67 24.08 20.27
CA GLY A 68 -23.77 23.06 20.80
C GLY A 68 -22.84 23.55 21.90
N GLU A 69 -22.05 22.62 22.43
CA GLU A 69 -21.09 22.87 23.50
C GLU A 69 -19.91 21.88 23.39
N THR A 70 -18.69 22.32 23.67
CA THR A 70 -17.49 21.49 23.59
C THR A 70 -16.36 22.04 24.49
N GLU A 71 -15.52 21.16 25.02
CA GLU A 71 -14.28 21.56 25.72
C GLU A 71 -13.22 21.99 24.70
N VAL A 72 -12.60 23.15 24.87
CA VAL A 72 -11.54 23.62 23.98
C VAL A 72 -10.17 23.16 24.49
N GLU A 73 -9.50 22.28 23.76
CA GLU A 73 -8.16 21.80 24.13
C GLU A 73 -7.10 22.88 23.92
N SER A 74 -5.94 22.72 24.57
CA SER A 74 -4.82 23.66 24.44
C SER A 74 -4.26 23.70 23.02
N SER A 75 -4.23 22.54 22.35
CA SER A 75 -3.78 22.43 20.97
C SER A 75 -4.86 22.81 19.98
N VAL A 76 -4.46 23.42 18.86
CA VAL A 76 -5.39 23.87 17.82
C VAL A 76 -6.08 22.68 17.16
N ARG A 77 -7.41 22.68 17.20
CA ARG A 77 -8.27 21.70 16.52
C ARG A 77 -9.51 22.37 15.93
N SER A 78 -10.17 21.65 15.05
CA SER A 78 -11.45 22.05 14.47
C SER A 78 -12.61 21.63 15.39
N TYR A 79 -13.53 22.57 15.58
CA TYR A 79 -14.81 22.40 16.26
C TYR A 79 -15.92 22.73 15.29
N ALA A 80 -16.91 21.86 15.13
CA ALA A 80 -18.00 22.11 14.21
C ALA A 80 -19.37 22.00 14.89
N PHE A 81 -20.25 22.95 14.60
CA PHE A 81 -21.60 23.04 15.16
C PHE A 81 -22.62 23.07 14.03
N ALA A 82 -23.60 22.17 14.06
CA ALA A 82 -24.64 22.12 13.04
C ALA A 82 -25.50 23.40 13.08
N VAL A 83 -25.81 23.96 11.90
CA VAL A 83 -26.65 25.13 11.73
C VAL A 83 -27.90 24.73 10.97
N GLU A 84 -29.03 24.61 11.67
CA GLU A 84 -30.26 24.06 11.10
C GLU A 84 -31.01 25.04 10.20
N ARG A 85 -30.98 26.33 10.54
CA ARG A 85 -31.80 27.35 9.87
C ARG A 85 -30.97 28.26 8.96
N ALA A 86 -31.40 28.36 7.71
CA ALA A 86 -30.84 29.25 6.71
C ALA A 86 -31.02 30.74 7.05
N GLY A 87 -30.22 31.61 6.42
CA GLY A 87 -30.36 33.06 6.49
C GLY A 87 -29.34 33.77 7.37
N THR A 88 -29.46 35.11 7.56
CA THR A 88 -28.50 35.91 8.35
C THR A 88 -28.59 35.48 9.81
N ARG A 89 -27.45 35.17 10.43
CA ARG A 89 -27.39 34.74 11.83
C ARG A 89 -26.34 35.53 12.60
N THR A 90 -26.64 35.80 13.86
CA THR A 90 -25.63 36.18 14.85
C THR A 90 -25.24 34.94 15.63
N PHE A 91 -23.95 34.62 15.65
CA PHE A 91 -23.42 33.54 16.48
C PHE A 91 -22.77 34.14 17.72
N ARG A 92 -23.22 33.69 18.89
CA ARG A 92 -22.68 34.08 20.19
C ARG A 92 -21.91 32.91 20.80
N PHE A 93 -20.67 33.17 21.19
CA PHE A 93 -19.75 32.22 21.79
C PHE A 93 -19.59 32.56 23.26
N VAL A 94 -19.74 31.57 24.14
CA VAL A 94 -19.64 31.75 25.59
C VAL A 94 -18.68 30.71 26.15
N LEU A 95 -17.65 31.16 26.86
CA LEU A 95 -16.76 30.31 27.64
C LEU A 95 -17.20 30.30 29.10
N ASP A 96 -17.19 29.12 29.71
CA ASP A 96 -17.40 28.97 31.15
C ASP A 96 -16.25 29.58 31.99
N SER A 97 -15.07 29.67 31.38
CA SER A 97 -13.82 30.07 32.03
C SER A 97 -12.87 30.76 31.06
N VAL A 98 -11.95 31.52 31.64
CA VAL A 98 -10.98 32.38 30.96
C VAL A 98 -9.66 32.33 31.71
N PHE A 99 -8.60 32.74 31.05
CA PHE A 99 -7.25 32.77 31.58
C PHE A 99 -6.81 34.20 31.86
N HIS A 100 -6.05 34.34 32.95
CA HIS A 100 -5.39 35.58 33.32
C HIS A 100 -3.89 35.33 33.36
N PHE A 101 -3.12 36.11 32.62
CA PHE A 101 -1.67 36.00 32.60
C PHE A 101 -1.05 37.23 33.28
N PRO A 102 -0.08 37.09 34.20
CA PRO A 102 0.39 38.23 34.99
C PRO A 102 0.91 39.43 34.19
N SER A 103 1.42 39.20 32.97
CA SER A 103 1.92 40.25 32.08
C SER A 103 0.91 40.71 31.01
N ASP A 104 -0.29 40.12 30.96
CA ASP A 104 -1.34 40.49 30.02
C ASP A 104 -2.60 40.88 30.80
N ILE A 105 -2.97 42.16 30.69
CA ILE A 105 -4.14 42.71 31.40
C ILE A 105 -5.48 42.23 30.85
N ARG A 106 -5.46 41.53 29.72
CA ARG A 106 -6.66 41.06 29.04
C ARG A 106 -7.22 39.81 29.72
N GLU A 107 -8.54 39.70 29.68
CA GLU A 107 -9.23 38.44 29.94
C GLU A 107 -9.11 37.58 28.68
N LEU A 108 -8.21 36.59 28.69
CA LEU A 108 -7.89 35.76 27.52
C LEU A 108 -8.71 34.46 27.58
N GLY A 109 -9.67 34.28 26.69
CA GLY A 109 -10.40 33.03 26.53
C GLY A 109 -9.59 32.03 25.69
N ILE A 110 -10.01 31.85 24.44
CA ILE A 110 -9.38 30.93 23.49
C ILE A 110 -8.72 31.70 22.34
N LEU A 111 -7.74 31.07 21.71
CA LEU A 111 -7.13 31.48 20.45
C LEU A 111 -8.00 30.96 19.31
N VAL A 112 -8.51 31.83 18.45
CA VAL A 112 -9.29 31.45 17.27
C VAL A 112 -8.52 31.82 16.02
N TYR A 113 -8.12 30.81 15.26
CA TYR A 113 -7.35 30.96 14.01
C TYR A 113 -8.26 31.21 12.82
N SER A 114 -9.38 30.48 12.76
CA SER A 114 -10.36 30.63 11.69
C SER A 114 -11.77 30.38 12.21
N ILE A 115 -12.74 31.10 11.63
CA ILE A 115 -14.16 30.79 11.76
C ILE A 115 -14.72 30.73 10.34
N GLU A 116 -15.34 29.61 10.02
CA GLU A 116 -15.79 29.29 8.69
C GLU A 116 -17.19 28.70 8.73
N LEU A 117 -17.97 29.02 7.70
CA LEU A 117 -19.25 28.37 7.50
C LEU A 117 -19.09 27.32 6.40
N VAL A 118 -19.10 26.05 6.80
CA VAL A 118 -18.97 24.91 5.89
C VAL A 118 -20.36 24.55 5.39
N GLY A 119 -20.67 25.00 4.18
CA GLY A 119 -21.92 24.66 3.51
C GLY A 119 -22.03 23.16 3.21
N PRO A 120 -23.24 22.66 2.89
CA PRO A 120 -23.45 21.26 2.51
C PRO A 120 -22.54 20.83 1.34
N GLY A 121 -22.38 21.67 0.32
CA GLY A 121 -21.57 21.35 -0.88
C GLY A 121 -20.09 21.72 -0.83
N ALA A 122 -19.53 22.09 0.33
CA ALA A 122 -18.12 22.45 0.43
C ALA A 122 -17.20 21.26 0.11
N GLU A 123 -16.05 21.51 -0.53
CA GLU A 123 -15.04 20.48 -0.79
C GLU A 123 -14.34 20.02 0.49
N GLU A 124 -14.38 20.82 1.54
CA GLU A 124 -13.68 20.53 2.78
C GLU A 124 -14.36 19.45 3.59
N ARG A 125 -13.56 18.44 3.95
CA ARG A 125 -14.08 17.17 4.46
C ARG A 125 -14.01 17.04 5.96
N PHE A 126 -13.21 17.83 6.66
CA PHE A 126 -12.96 17.68 8.08
C PHE A 126 -13.76 18.70 8.90
N LEU A 127 -14.72 18.20 9.70
CA LEU A 127 -15.61 19.01 10.53
C LEU A 127 -15.09 19.08 11.97
N ASP A 128 -15.66 18.35 12.91
CA ASP A 128 -15.28 18.37 14.34
C ASP A 128 -14.16 17.35 14.64
N GLY A 129 -13.33 17.64 15.65
CA GLY A 129 -12.46 16.63 16.26
C GLY A 129 -11.17 16.31 15.49
N TRP A 130 -10.73 17.21 14.60
CA TRP A 130 -9.48 17.08 13.84
C TRP A 130 -8.45 18.11 14.29
N TYR A 131 -7.22 17.70 14.53
CA TYR A 131 -6.13 18.64 14.72
C TYR A 131 -5.73 19.30 13.39
N ALA A 132 -4.99 20.41 13.50
CA ALA A 132 -4.42 21.11 12.36
C ALA A 132 -3.59 20.15 11.46
N PRO A 133 -3.57 20.38 10.14
CA PRO A 133 -2.84 19.52 9.21
C PRO A 133 -1.32 19.64 9.41
N GLU A 134 -0.65 18.50 9.48
CA GLU A 134 0.80 18.40 9.64
C GLU A 134 1.45 17.94 8.34
N LYS A 135 2.50 18.65 7.92
CA LYS A 135 3.37 18.18 6.86
C LYS A 135 4.29 17.11 7.44
N THR A 136 4.10 15.88 6.99
CA THR A 136 4.96 14.77 7.35
C THR A 136 5.71 14.25 6.12
N LYS A 137 6.79 13.51 6.36
CA LYS A 137 7.46 12.72 5.32
C LYS A 137 7.13 11.26 5.54
N ILE A 138 6.33 10.69 4.67
CA ILE A 138 6.07 9.25 4.63
C ILE A 138 6.87 8.71 3.43
N PHE A 139 7.85 7.83 3.69
CA PHE A 139 8.78 7.29 2.68
C PHE A 139 9.52 8.33 1.81
N GLY A 140 9.73 9.54 2.34
CA GLY A 140 10.42 10.62 1.64
C GLY A 140 9.50 11.53 0.81
N GLU A 141 8.24 11.15 0.61
CA GLU A 141 7.22 12.01 0.00
C GLU A 141 6.61 12.92 1.06
N LYS A 142 6.44 14.20 0.70
CA LYS A 142 5.73 15.15 1.55
C LYS A 142 4.24 14.87 1.43
N THR A 143 3.66 14.33 2.49
CA THR A 143 2.21 14.21 2.62
C THR A 143 1.70 15.07 3.76
N THR A 144 0.40 15.36 3.72
CA THR A 144 -0.29 16.13 4.74
C THR A 144 -1.21 15.17 5.49
N VAL A 145 -1.02 15.06 6.80
CA VAL A 145 -1.85 14.21 7.66
C VAL A 145 -2.52 15.07 8.72
N ARG A 146 -3.69 14.66 9.19
CA ARG A 146 -4.35 15.21 10.36
C ARG A 146 -4.41 14.17 11.45
N TRP A 147 -4.20 14.58 12.69
CA TRP A 147 -4.52 13.72 13.82
C TRP A 147 -6.02 13.80 14.11
N MET A 148 -6.65 12.66 14.25
CA MET A 148 -8.02 12.53 14.74
C MET A 148 -7.99 12.48 16.27
N THR A 149 -8.93 13.16 16.94
CA THR A 149 -9.16 12.94 18.37
C THR A 149 -9.95 11.65 18.60
N ARG A 150 -10.50 11.41 19.79
CA ARG A 150 -11.33 10.23 20.05
C ARG A 150 -12.61 10.21 19.21
N LYS A 151 -13.20 11.38 18.97
CA LYS A 151 -14.40 11.54 18.15
C LYS A 151 -14.12 12.59 17.11
N ALA A 152 -14.49 12.33 15.88
CA ALA A 152 -14.37 13.31 14.83
C ALA A 152 -15.55 13.18 13.87
N SER A 153 -15.82 14.23 13.11
CA SER A 153 -16.82 14.18 12.05
C SER A 153 -16.23 14.65 10.73
N SER A 154 -16.62 14.00 9.65
CA SER A 154 -16.25 14.41 8.30
C SER A 154 -17.49 14.51 7.42
N ARG A 155 -17.34 15.21 6.31
CA ARG A 155 -18.36 15.33 5.27
C ARG A 155 -17.73 14.98 3.94
N LEU A 156 -18.45 14.23 3.13
CA LEU A 156 -18.09 14.02 1.74
C LEU A 156 -19.16 14.67 0.85
N LYS A 157 -18.72 15.31 -0.23
CA LYS A 157 -19.63 15.83 -1.25
C LYS A 157 -20.45 14.68 -1.80
N GLY A 158 -21.77 14.82 -1.88
CA GLY A 158 -22.62 13.78 -2.47
C GLY A 158 -22.20 13.44 -3.88
N VAL A 159 -22.30 12.16 -4.20
CA VAL A 159 -22.18 11.67 -5.57
C VAL A 159 -23.58 11.68 -6.18
N GLU A 160 -23.72 12.14 -7.43
CA GLU A 160 -25.03 12.24 -8.11
C GLU A 160 -25.65 10.85 -8.40
N ASN A 161 -24.89 9.76 -8.24
CA ASN A 161 -25.28 8.41 -8.65
C ASN A 161 -25.75 7.54 -7.47
N PRO A 162 -26.88 6.82 -7.55
CA PRO A 162 -27.50 6.09 -6.43
C PRO A 162 -26.97 4.66 -6.23
N GLY A 163 -25.79 4.32 -6.76
CA GLY A 163 -25.18 2.99 -6.54
C GLY A 163 -24.64 2.82 -5.11
N PRO A 164 -24.36 1.57 -4.67
CA PRO A 164 -23.70 1.31 -3.40
C PRO A 164 -22.37 2.06 -3.35
N ARG A 165 -22.16 2.77 -2.23
CA ARG A 165 -21.03 3.68 -2.06
C ARG A 165 -20.11 3.11 -1.01
N PHE A 166 -18.82 3.39 -1.16
CA PHE A 166 -17.82 2.97 -0.20
C PHE A 166 -17.08 4.20 0.26
N VAL A 167 -17.01 4.38 1.58
CA VAL A 167 -16.22 5.41 2.21
C VAL A 167 -14.85 4.81 2.49
N SER A 168 -13.82 5.42 1.94
CA SER A 168 -12.43 5.08 2.22
C SER A 168 -11.84 6.09 3.18
N ILE A 169 -11.01 5.60 4.10
CA ILE A 169 -10.17 6.43 4.96
C ILE A 169 -8.75 5.87 4.92
N ARG A 170 -7.78 6.69 4.53
CA ARG A 170 -6.36 6.34 4.62
C ARG A 170 -5.82 6.82 5.95
N ALA A 171 -5.55 5.88 6.85
CA ALA A 171 -5.19 6.17 8.22
C ALA A 171 -4.17 5.18 8.80
N GLY A 172 -3.57 5.56 9.93
CA GLY A 172 -2.55 4.77 10.60
C GLY A 172 -2.11 5.40 11.92
N HIS A 173 -1.11 4.81 12.56
CA HIS A 173 -0.41 5.45 13.68
C HIS A 173 1.07 5.05 13.72
N SER A 174 1.89 5.87 14.38
CA SER A 174 3.35 5.67 14.49
C SER A 174 3.80 4.87 15.73
N TYR A 175 2.86 4.17 16.40
CA TYR A 175 3.09 3.54 17.71
C TYR A 175 2.93 2.00 17.66
N PRO A 176 3.86 1.26 17.02
CA PRO A 176 3.70 -0.18 16.78
C PRO A 176 3.71 -1.04 18.06
N GLN A 177 4.28 -0.53 19.15
CA GLN A 177 4.31 -1.20 20.46
C GLN A 177 2.99 -1.03 21.23
N MET A 178 2.09 -0.18 20.75
CA MET A 178 0.82 0.11 21.43
C MET A 178 -0.30 -0.72 20.80
N LYS A 179 -1.32 -1.02 21.61
CA LYS A 179 -2.51 -1.72 21.11
C LYS A 179 -3.24 -0.84 20.08
N ASN A 180 -3.40 -1.38 18.88
CA ASN A 180 -4.14 -0.77 17.78
C ASN A 180 -5.55 -0.32 18.21
N PRO A 181 -5.94 0.93 17.92
CA PRO A 181 -7.28 1.43 18.22
C PRO A 181 -8.33 0.84 17.29
N ARG A 182 -9.57 0.73 17.77
CA ARG A 182 -10.74 0.37 16.96
C ARG A 182 -11.42 1.65 16.51
N LEU A 183 -11.56 1.81 15.20
CA LEU A 183 -12.27 2.90 14.53
C LEU A 183 -13.66 2.42 14.13
N GLU A 184 -14.68 3.01 14.76
CA GLU A 184 -16.08 2.86 14.37
C GLU A 184 -16.47 4.02 13.46
N LEU A 185 -17.19 3.72 12.38
CA LEU A 185 -17.82 4.71 11.50
C LEU A 185 -19.33 4.64 11.65
N ARG A 186 -19.97 5.79 11.85
CA ARG A 186 -21.42 5.97 11.84
C ARG A 186 -21.83 7.05 10.86
N ALA A 187 -23.05 6.97 10.35
CA ALA A 187 -23.71 8.05 9.62
C ALA A 187 -25.22 7.91 9.76
N GLY A 188 -25.93 9.03 9.90
CA GLY A 188 -27.39 9.02 10.15
C GLY A 188 -27.80 8.25 11.41
N GLY A 189 -26.92 8.14 12.41
CA GLY A 189 -27.13 7.34 13.63
C GLY A 189 -26.95 5.82 13.47
N GLN A 190 -26.63 5.34 12.27
CA GLN A 190 -26.35 3.92 12.00
C GLN A 190 -24.85 3.65 11.99
N THR A 191 -24.41 2.56 12.64
CA THR A 191 -23.04 2.05 12.53
C THR A 191 -22.84 1.37 11.18
N LEU A 192 -21.86 1.85 10.41
CA LEU A 192 -21.48 1.29 9.11
C LEU A 192 -20.44 0.18 9.24
N GLY A 193 -19.58 0.26 10.26
CA GLY A 193 -18.61 -0.79 10.54
C GLY A 193 -17.60 -0.39 11.61
N VAL A 194 -16.78 -1.37 12.00
CA VAL A 194 -15.66 -1.18 12.93
C VAL A 194 -14.41 -1.81 12.34
N LYS A 195 -13.33 -1.05 12.27
CA LYS A 195 -12.02 -1.50 11.77
C LYS A 195 -10.96 -1.34 12.86
N THR A 196 -9.95 -2.21 12.87
CA THR A 196 -8.79 -2.06 13.76
C THR A 196 -7.69 -1.34 13.00
N VAL A 197 -7.32 -0.13 13.43
CA VAL A 197 -6.33 0.69 12.73
C VAL A 197 -4.93 0.27 13.16
N SER A 198 -4.16 -0.27 12.23
CA SER A 198 -2.81 -0.76 12.47
C SER A 198 -1.78 0.37 12.52
N SER A 199 -0.57 0.03 12.99
CA SER A 199 0.58 0.91 12.86
C SER A 199 1.03 1.00 11.40
N GLY A 200 1.32 2.21 10.92
CA GLY A 200 1.56 2.48 9.50
C GLY A 200 0.28 2.87 8.75
N MET A 201 0.43 3.52 7.60
CA MET A 201 -0.71 3.96 6.78
C MET A 201 -1.32 2.79 6.02
N GLN A 202 -2.64 2.66 6.12
CA GLN A 202 -3.45 1.71 5.36
C GLN A 202 -4.77 2.37 4.96
N THR A 203 -5.42 1.83 3.94
CA THR A 203 -6.76 2.23 3.55
C THR A 203 -7.76 1.32 4.25
N TYR A 204 -8.78 1.91 4.87
CA TYR A 204 -9.91 1.20 5.46
C TYR A 204 -11.18 1.59 4.70
N ILE A 205 -11.99 0.59 4.36
CA ILE A 205 -13.18 0.78 3.54
C ILE A 205 -14.44 0.39 4.33
N PHE A 206 -15.48 1.22 4.21
CA PHE A 206 -16.78 1.03 4.84
C PHE A 206 -17.89 1.13 3.79
N GLN A 207 -18.88 0.25 3.86
CA GLN A 207 -20.04 0.29 2.96
C GLN A 207 -21.06 1.34 3.42
N TRP A 208 -21.57 2.12 2.47
CA TRP A 208 -22.59 3.15 2.66
C TRP A 208 -23.66 3.03 1.58
N ASN A 209 -24.90 2.75 1.98
CA ASN A 209 -25.99 2.44 1.05
C ASN A 209 -27.10 3.51 1.00
N GLU A 210 -27.00 4.57 1.83
CA GLU A 210 -28.07 5.56 1.93
C GLU A 210 -27.87 6.73 0.94
N PRO A 211 -28.92 7.14 0.22
CA PRO A 211 -28.85 8.25 -0.73
C PRO A 211 -28.99 9.59 -0.01
N GLU A 212 -27.99 9.96 0.78
CA GLU A 212 -27.87 11.33 1.29
C GLU A 212 -27.00 12.18 0.36
N PRO A 213 -27.41 13.43 0.05
CA PRO A 213 -26.62 14.32 -0.79
C PRO A 213 -25.38 14.85 -0.09
N TYR A 214 -25.36 14.91 1.24
CA TYR A 214 -24.23 15.44 2.01
C TYR A 214 -24.08 14.71 3.35
N PRO A 215 -23.76 13.40 3.31
CA PRO A 215 -23.68 12.59 4.53
C PRO A 215 -22.60 13.15 5.46
N VAL A 216 -22.95 13.22 6.75
CA VAL A 216 -22.00 13.48 7.82
C VAL A 216 -21.60 12.14 8.42
N PHE A 217 -20.30 11.86 8.38
CA PHE A 217 -19.69 10.67 8.91
C PHE A 217 -19.11 10.96 10.28
N GLU A 218 -19.52 10.18 11.28
CA GLU A 218 -19.04 10.24 12.64
C GLU A 218 -18.02 9.11 12.86
N TRP A 219 -16.83 9.48 13.27
CA TRP A 219 -15.71 8.60 13.52
C TRP A 219 -15.48 8.50 15.04
N GLU A 220 -15.43 7.29 15.57
CA GLU A 220 -15.21 7.07 17.00
C GLU A 220 -14.09 6.06 17.23
N LEU A 221 -13.10 6.44 18.04
CA LEU A 221 -12.04 5.56 18.51
C LEU A 221 -12.35 5.02 19.91
N ASP A 222 -12.02 3.76 20.13
CA ASP A 222 -12.13 3.14 21.46
C ASP A 222 -11.07 3.66 22.45
N ARG A 223 -9.99 4.29 21.94
CA ARG A 223 -8.84 4.77 22.72
C ARG A 223 -8.09 5.90 22.01
N PHE A 224 -7.21 6.56 22.76
CA PHE A 224 -6.16 7.45 22.26
C PHE A 224 -4.79 6.98 22.78
N PHE A 225 -3.72 7.46 22.15
CA PHE A 225 -2.37 7.24 22.61
C PHE A 225 -2.04 8.21 23.76
N PRO A 226 -1.49 7.73 24.88
CA PRO A 226 -1.26 8.54 26.07
C PRO A 226 -0.10 9.52 25.85
N PRO A 227 -0.24 10.80 26.25
CA PRO A 227 0.78 11.84 26.05
C PRO A 227 2.20 11.48 26.51
N GLY A 228 2.30 10.77 27.65
CA GLY A 228 3.60 10.38 28.21
C GLY A 228 4.39 9.37 27.37
N GLN A 229 3.76 8.68 26.42
CA GLN A 229 4.43 7.74 25.51
C GLN A 229 4.74 8.35 24.15
N THR A 230 4.01 9.40 23.75
CA THR A 230 4.19 10.08 22.46
C THR A 230 5.18 11.24 22.56
N GLY A 231 5.36 11.82 23.75
CA GLY A 231 6.06 13.09 23.93
C GLY A 231 5.24 14.29 23.43
N ASP A 232 3.98 14.05 23.07
CA ASP A 232 3.04 15.03 22.55
C ASP A 232 1.92 15.22 23.57
N SER A 233 1.66 16.46 23.99
CA SER A 233 0.63 16.77 24.98
C SER A 233 -0.80 16.53 24.48
N ARG A 234 -1.00 16.38 23.17
CA ARG A 234 -2.30 16.16 22.56
C ARG A 234 -2.86 14.78 22.88
N ARG A 235 -4.19 14.69 22.89
CA ARG A 235 -4.91 13.41 22.92
C ARG A 235 -4.95 12.82 21.51
N LEU A 236 -3.84 12.24 21.09
CA LEU A 236 -3.67 11.71 19.74
C LEU A 236 -4.43 10.39 19.55
N GLY A 237 -5.41 10.39 18.64
CA GLY A 237 -6.02 9.18 18.10
C GLY A 237 -5.17 8.62 16.96
N ILE A 238 -5.72 8.55 15.76
CA ILE A 238 -5.00 8.07 14.56
C ILE A 238 -4.55 9.25 13.69
N GLN A 239 -3.54 9.02 12.86
CA GLN A 239 -3.21 9.90 11.74
C GLN A 239 -4.10 9.54 10.55
N VAL A 240 -4.64 10.55 9.89
CA VAL A 240 -5.51 10.41 8.72
C VAL A 240 -4.95 11.28 7.61
N GLU A 241 -4.68 10.68 6.46
CA GLU A 241 -4.20 11.38 5.28
C GLU A 241 -5.39 11.96 4.49
N HIS A 242 -6.40 11.13 4.22
CA HIS A 242 -7.63 11.57 3.56
C HIS A 242 -8.81 10.65 3.91
N VAL A 243 -10.00 11.22 3.76
CA VAL A 243 -11.29 10.53 3.74
C VAL A 243 -11.90 10.81 2.39
N ASP A 244 -12.36 9.78 1.68
CA ASP A 244 -12.81 9.86 0.30
C ASP A 244 -13.97 8.90 -0.01
N TRP A 245 -14.61 9.14 -1.15
CA TRP A 245 -15.38 8.09 -1.80
C TRP A 245 -14.42 7.18 -2.56
N LEU A 246 -14.60 5.88 -2.44
CA LEU A 246 -13.92 4.94 -3.31
C LEU A 246 -14.51 5.03 -4.73
N ASP A 247 -13.73 5.48 -5.70
CA ASP A 247 -14.13 5.50 -7.10
C ASP A 247 -13.94 4.11 -7.72
N THR A 248 -15.02 3.35 -7.74
CA THR A 248 -15.05 1.97 -8.24
C THR A 248 -15.11 1.89 -9.78
N SER A 249 -15.15 3.04 -10.47
CA SER A 249 -15.11 3.11 -11.94
C SER A 249 -13.70 3.28 -12.50
N LEU A 250 -12.75 3.75 -11.68
CA LEU A 250 -11.37 4.03 -12.10
C LEU A 250 -10.36 2.97 -11.63
N GLU A 251 -10.59 2.30 -10.50
CA GLU A 251 -9.67 1.29 -9.96
C GLU A 251 -10.21 -0.13 -10.16
N GLU A 252 -9.46 -0.97 -10.88
CA GLU A 252 -9.81 -2.40 -11.00
C GLU A 252 -9.63 -3.14 -9.66
N LEU A 253 -8.68 -2.69 -8.84
CA LEU A 253 -8.19 -3.30 -7.59
C LEU A 253 -7.86 -2.21 -6.56
N THR A 254 -8.38 -2.34 -5.35
CA THR A 254 -8.00 -1.49 -4.21
C THR A 254 -7.48 -2.34 -3.04
N TYR A 255 -6.30 -1.98 -2.52
CA TYR A 255 -5.74 -2.58 -1.31
C TYR A 255 -6.37 -1.95 -0.07
N SER A 256 -6.90 -2.77 0.83
CA SER A 256 -7.48 -2.34 2.11
C SER A 256 -6.61 -2.76 3.29
N GLU A 257 -7.20 -3.00 4.47
CA GLU A 257 -6.50 -3.41 5.68
C GLU A 257 -5.64 -4.68 5.49
N GLY A 258 -4.55 -4.75 6.25
CA GLY A 258 -3.65 -5.91 6.28
C GLY A 258 -2.55 -5.89 5.23
N TRP A 259 -2.60 -4.95 4.28
CA TRP A 259 -1.52 -4.67 3.33
C TRP A 259 -0.65 -3.52 3.82
N GLN A 260 0.65 -3.75 3.93
CA GLN A 260 1.62 -2.68 4.12
C GLN A 260 1.93 -1.98 2.78
N GLU A 261 2.62 -0.86 2.86
CA GLU A 261 3.07 -0.10 1.69
C GLU A 261 4.03 -0.91 0.80
N TRP A 262 4.16 -0.44 -0.45
CA TRP A 262 5.10 -1.02 -1.41
C TRP A 262 6.54 -0.83 -0.95
N GLU A 263 7.27 -1.95 -0.88
CA GLU A 263 8.70 -2.02 -0.63
C GLU A 263 9.41 -2.61 -1.85
N ARG A 264 10.72 -2.39 -1.97
CA ARG A 264 11.52 -2.98 -3.04
C ARG A 264 12.34 -4.13 -2.49
N GLY A 265 12.14 -5.31 -3.06
CA GLY A 265 12.97 -6.49 -2.79
C GLY A 265 14.11 -6.61 -3.78
N GLU A 266 14.86 -7.71 -3.64
CA GLU A 266 15.91 -8.10 -4.58
C GLU A 266 15.37 -8.41 -5.98
N PHE A 267 14.13 -8.91 -6.07
CA PHE A 267 13.55 -9.44 -7.30
C PHE A 267 12.46 -8.55 -7.91
N PHE A 268 11.51 -8.10 -7.08
CA PHE A 268 10.40 -7.26 -7.51
C PHE A 268 9.89 -6.39 -6.35
N PRO A 269 9.15 -5.31 -6.65
CA PRO A 269 8.36 -4.62 -5.65
C PRO A 269 7.40 -5.59 -4.97
N PHE A 270 7.21 -5.44 -3.66
CA PHE A 270 6.32 -6.28 -2.89
C PHE A 270 5.61 -5.48 -1.81
N ARG A 271 4.48 -6.00 -1.33
CA ARG A 271 3.83 -5.57 -0.09
C ARG A 271 3.98 -6.64 0.97
N TRP A 272 4.17 -6.22 2.21
CA TRP A 272 3.97 -7.15 3.33
C TRP A 272 2.47 -7.36 3.54
N MET A 273 2.08 -8.61 3.66
CA MET A 273 0.76 -9.04 4.10
C MET A 273 0.84 -9.39 5.59
N GLY A 274 -0.10 -8.90 6.39
CA GLY A 274 -0.31 -9.36 7.77
C GLY A 274 -0.92 -10.76 7.83
N LYS A 275 -1.53 -11.11 8.96
CA LYS A 275 -2.20 -12.41 9.12
C LYS A 275 -3.43 -12.52 8.21
N GLU A 276 -4.15 -11.42 8.10
CA GLU A 276 -5.28 -11.25 7.20
C GLU A 276 -5.05 -9.98 6.38
N ALA A 277 -5.49 -9.99 5.13
CA ALA A 277 -5.46 -8.80 4.30
C ALA A 277 -6.62 -8.80 3.29
N VAL A 278 -7.12 -7.62 2.95
CA VAL A 278 -8.35 -7.46 2.16
C VAL A 278 -8.07 -6.68 0.89
N LEU A 279 -8.60 -7.18 -0.23
CA LEU A 279 -8.67 -6.48 -1.51
C LEU A 279 -10.13 -6.23 -1.86
N PHE A 280 -10.41 -5.10 -2.48
CA PHE A 280 -11.69 -4.85 -3.13
C PHE A 280 -11.49 -4.89 -4.64
N LEU A 281 -12.29 -5.71 -5.32
CA LEU A 281 -12.26 -5.88 -6.77
C LEU A 281 -13.48 -5.23 -7.40
N SER A 282 -13.24 -4.48 -8.47
CA SER A 282 -14.34 -3.89 -9.24
C SER A 282 -15.25 -4.98 -9.85
N PRO A 283 -16.54 -4.67 -10.08
CA PRO A 283 -17.44 -5.61 -10.75
C PRO A 283 -16.94 -6.04 -12.13
N GLN A 284 -16.26 -5.13 -12.84
CA GLN A 284 -15.71 -5.39 -14.17
C GLN A 284 -14.57 -6.41 -14.10
N LEU A 285 -13.64 -6.25 -13.16
CA LEU A 285 -12.54 -7.19 -12.95
C LEU A 285 -13.05 -8.58 -12.58
N MET A 286 -14.03 -8.65 -11.66
CA MET A 286 -14.69 -9.91 -11.26
C MET A 286 -15.49 -10.58 -12.38
N LYS A 287 -15.90 -9.83 -13.40
CA LYS A 287 -16.54 -10.38 -14.60
C LYS A 287 -15.52 -10.99 -15.57
N SER A 288 -14.35 -10.36 -15.69
CA SER A 288 -13.32 -10.76 -16.66
C SER A 288 -12.33 -11.79 -16.13
N ALA A 289 -12.14 -11.86 -14.82
CA ALA A 289 -11.12 -12.70 -14.18
C ALA A 289 -11.73 -13.95 -13.53
N ARG A 290 -11.10 -15.09 -13.78
CA ARG A 290 -11.41 -16.38 -13.14
C ARG A 290 -10.32 -16.77 -12.14
N TYR A 291 -9.12 -16.25 -12.32
CA TYR A 291 -7.93 -16.57 -11.54
C TYR A 291 -7.24 -15.30 -11.07
N VAL A 292 -6.58 -15.40 -9.91
CA VAL A 292 -5.62 -14.42 -9.42
C VAL A 292 -4.25 -15.08 -9.32
N SER A 293 -3.28 -14.48 -9.99
CA SER A 293 -1.88 -14.92 -10.01
C SER A 293 -1.00 -13.89 -9.31
N PHE A 294 -0.01 -14.35 -8.56
CA PHE A 294 0.91 -13.50 -7.80
C PHE A 294 2.15 -14.27 -7.36
N TYR A 295 3.22 -13.54 -7.09
CA TYR A 295 4.37 -14.08 -6.39
C TYR A 295 4.21 -13.89 -4.89
N ALA A 296 4.55 -14.90 -4.09
CA ALA A 296 4.64 -14.79 -2.64
C ALA A 296 5.92 -15.39 -2.09
N PHE A 297 6.45 -14.76 -1.04
CA PHE A 297 7.61 -15.21 -0.29
C PHE A 297 7.20 -15.72 1.08
N SER A 298 7.60 -16.94 1.40
CA SER A 298 7.54 -17.49 2.76
C SER A 298 8.94 -17.82 3.29
N GLU A 299 9.23 -17.57 4.57
CA GLU A 299 10.46 -18.06 5.22
C GLU A 299 10.35 -19.52 5.68
N PHE A 300 9.15 -20.09 5.73
CA PHE A 300 8.94 -21.42 6.30
C PHE A 300 9.46 -22.51 5.36
N GLY A 301 10.42 -23.30 5.86
CA GLY A 301 11.06 -24.41 5.15
C GLY A 301 10.40 -25.75 5.43
N ASP A 302 9.10 -25.78 5.65
CA ASP A 302 8.39 -27.02 6.00
C ASP A 302 6.96 -27.03 5.43
N MET A 303 6.64 -26.07 4.56
CA MET A 303 5.31 -25.86 3.95
C MET A 303 4.17 -25.73 4.98
N SER A 304 4.51 -25.43 6.24
CA SER A 304 3.54 -25.38 7.32
C SER A 304 2.74 -24.06 7.36
N GLN A 305 3.18 -23.05 6.60
CA GLN A 305 2.42 -21.82 6.38
C GLN A 305 1.48 -22.02 5.18
N THR A 306 0.20 -21.70 5.37
CA THR A 306 -0.83 -21.81 4.33
C THR A 306 -1.49 -20.47 4.11
N LEU A 307 -1.87 -20.21 2.86
CA LEU A 307 -2.65 -19.06 2.44
C LEU A 307 -4.01 -19.53 1.95
N SER A 308 -5.06 -19.01 2.57
CA SER A 308 -6.46 -19.19 2.16
C SER A 308 -6.95 -17.92 1.48
N LEU A 309 -7.80 -18.10 0.46
CA LEU A 309 -8.51 -17.06 -0.25
C LEU A 309 -10.00 -17.19 0.04
N GLU A 310 -10.59 -16.14 0.60
CA GLU A 310 -12.00 -16.07 0.96
C GLU A 310 -12.70 -15.00 0.12
N ILE A 311 -13.85 -15.35 -0.43
CA ILE A 311 -14.69 -14.42 -1.21
C ILE A 311 -16.10 -14.53 -0.65
N ASP A 312 -16.69 -13.38 -0.31
CA ASP A 312 -18.01 -13.30 0.34
C ASP A 312 -18.13 -14.17 1.62
N GLY A 313 -17.00 -14.36 2.31
CA GLY A 313 -16.92 -15.16 3.54
C GLY A 313 -16.76 -16.67 3.33
N GLU A 314 -16.64 -17.15 2.08
CA GLU A 314 -16.39 -18.57 1.77
C GLU A 314 -14.95 -18.80 1.30
N GLU A 315 -14.27 -19.82 1.84
CA GLU A 315 -12.93 -20.24 1.39
C GLU A 315 -13.04 -20.83 -0.03
N THR A 316 -12.54 -20.09 -1.02
CA THR A 316 -12.55 -20.46 -2.44
C THR A 316 -11.29 -21.21 -2.87
N ALA A 317 -10.17 -20.94 -2.20
CA ALA A 317 -8.91 -21.62 -2.45
C ALA A 317 -8.06 -21.66 -1.18
N LYS A 318 -7.21 -22.69 -1.09
CA LYS A 318 -6.21 -22.83 -0.04
C LYS A 318 -4.98 -23.51 -0.59
N THR A 319 -3.81 -22.96 -0.28
CA THR A 319 -2.53 -23.54 -0.70
C THR A 319 -1.47 -23.47 0.39
N ALA A 320 -0.56 -24.43 0.38
CA ALA A 320 0.65 -24.39 1.20
C ALA A 320 1.68 -23.49 0.53
N LEU A 321 2.35 -22.66 1.32
CA LEU A 321 3.39 -21.76 0.80
C LEU A 321 4.73 -22.48 0.79
N LEU A 322 5.36 -22.48 -0.38
CA LEU A 322 6.70 -22.99 -0.61
C LEU A 322 7.75 -21.99 -0.09
N ASN A 323 8.91 -22.50 0.29
CA ASN A 323 10.02 -21.69 0.81
C ASN A 323 10.55 -20.70 -0.22
N LYS A 324 10.84 -19.47 0.21
CA LYS A 324 11.24 -18.31 -0.60
C LYS A 324 10.18 -17.90 -1.63
N TRP A 325 10.57 -17.07 -2.59
CA TRP A 325 9.69 -16.59 -3.66
C TRP A 325 9.18 -17.75 -4.49
N ASN A 326 7.86 -17.87 -4.59
CA ASN A 326 7.18 -18.82 -5.47
C ASN A 326 6.00 -18.13 -6.13
N HIS A 327 5.56 -18.70 -7.25
CA HIS A 327 4.41 -18.19 -7.98
C HIS A 327 3.17 -19.02 -7.66
N TYR A 328 2.04 -18.34 -7.49
CA TYR A 328 0.76 -18.93 -7.12
C TYR A 328 -0.32 -18.46 -8.08
N CYS A 329 -1.30 -19.33 -8.32
CA CYS A 329 -2.47 -19.03 -9.14
C CYS A 329 -3.69 -19.65 -8.44
N LEU A 330 -4.59 -18.82 -7.93
CA LEU A 330 -5.76 -19.24 -7.16
C LEU A 330 -7.05 -18.95 -7.93
N LEU A 331 -8.06 -19.79 -7.71
CA LEU A 331 -9.38 -19.65 -8.32
C LEU A 331 -10.21 -18.58 -7.58
N LEU A 332 -10.84 -17.67 -8.33
CA LEU A 332 -11.72 -16.62 -7.78
C LEU A 332 -13.20 -17.02 -7.68
N SER A 333 -13.58 -18.21 -8.14
CA SER A 333 -15.00 -18.61 -8.25
C SER A 333 -15.42 -19.64 -7.22
N VAL A 334 -16.55 -19.37 -6.56
CA VAL A 334 -17.42 -20.39 -5.97
C VAL A 334 -18.23 -21.02 -7.12
N SER A 335 -17.92 -22.27 -7.47
CA SER A 335 -18.74 -23.21 -8.27
C SER A 335 -19.55 -22.70 -9.49
N GLY A 336 -19.09 -23.05 -10.70
CA GLY A 336 -19.93 -23.44 -11.86
C GLY A 336 -21.10 -22.53 -12.27
N GLY A 337 -20.82 -21.54 -13.11
CA GLY A 337 -21.82 -20.70 -13.77
C GLY A 337 -21.22 -19.33 -14.07
N GLY A 338 -21.56 -18.69 -15.19
CA GLY A 338 -21.06 -17.36 -15.49
C GLY A 338 -21.20 -16.44 -14.27
N SER A 339 -20.16 -15.65 -14.00
CA SER A 339 -20.13 -14.71 -12.87
C SER A 339 -21.51 -14.03 -12.81
N PRO A 340 -22.29 -14.18 -11.72
CA PRO A 340 -23.56 -13.49 -11.61
C PRO A 340 -23.28 -12.03 -11.91
N ASP A 341 -24.25 -11.33 -12.52
CA ASP A 341 -24.14 -9.93 -12.91
C ASP A 341 -23.92 -9.07 -11.65
N ARG A 342 -22.70 -9.11 -11.10
CA ARG A 342 -22.29 -8.45 -9.86
C ARG A 342 -22.30 -6.98 -10.22
N LYS A 343 -23.17 -6.24 -9.54
CA LYS A 343 -23.26 -4.79 -9.68
C LYS A 343 -22.42 -4.07 -8.62
N GLU A 344 -21.82 -4.83 -7.71
CA GLU A 344 -21.14 -4.33 -6.52
C GLU A 344 -19.70 -4.84 -6.48
N ILE A 345 -18.82 -4.07 -5.81
CA ILE A 345 -17.45 -4.50 -5.57
C ILE A 345 -17.44 -5.77 -4.73
N THR A 346 -16.42 -6.61 -4.95
CA THR A 346 -16.26 -7.86 -4.21
C THR A 346 -15.11 -7.73 -3.23
N GLU A 347 -15.38 -8.04 -1.96
CA GLU A 347 -14.34 -8.21 -0.94
C GLU A 347 -13.65 -9.56 -1.14
N VAL A 348 -12.33 -9.53 -1.29
CA VAL A 348 -11.48 -10.71 -1.38
C VAL A 348 -10.49 -10.69 -0.22
N ARG A 349 -10.60 -11.67 0.67
CA ARG A 349 -9.80 -11.77 1.88
C ARG A 349 -8.75 -12.85 1.73
N PHE A 350 -7.52 -12.52 2.07
CA PHE A 350 -6.40 -13.44 2.15
C PHE A 350 -6.13 -13.73 3.62
N VAL A 351 -5.99 -15.00 3.98
CA VAL A 351 -5.81 -15.43 5.38
C VAL A 351 -4.63 -16.38 5.50
N LEU A 352 -3.67 -16.02 6.35
CA LEU A 352 -2.57 -16.87 6.75
C LEU A 352 -2.90 -17.62 8.04
N ASN A 353 -2.51 -18.89 8.09
CA ASN A 353 -2.61 -19.64 9.34
C ASN A 353 -1.59 -19.17 10.41
N LYS A 354 -0.48 -18.53 10.00
CA LYS A 354 0.52 -17.97 10.91
C LYS A 354 1.38 -16.88 10.29
N LEU A 355 1.87 -16.00 11.17
CA LEU A 355 2.82 -14.92 10.87
C LEU A 355 4.26 -15.42 10.87
N LEU A 356 5.17 -14.59 10.34
CA LEU A 356 6.60 -14.78 10.49
C LEU A 356 7.02 -14.67 11.96
N PRO A 357 7.93 -15.54 12.42
CA PRO A 357 8.49 -15.40 13.75
C PRO A 357 9.36 -14.14 13.84
N PRO A 358 9.35 -13.41 14.98
CA PRO A 358 10.19 -12.24 15.21
C PRO A 358 11.69 -12.45 14.96
N SER A 359 12.18 -13.69 15.03
CA SER A 359 13.57 -14.04 14.71
C SER A 359 13.98 -13.68 13.27
N HIS A 360 13.02 -13.64 12.34
CA HIS A 360 13.27 -13.27 10.94
C HIS A 360 13.22 -11.77 10.67
N HIS A 361 12.76 -10.96 11.65
CA HIS A 361 12.57 -9.52 11.48
C HIS A 361 12.69 -8.78 12.82
N GLN A 362 13.82 -8.93 13.50
CA GLN A 362 14.01 -8.49 14.89
C GLN A 362 13.82 -6.98 15.11
N THR A 363 14.10 -6.17 14.09
CA THR A 363 13.96 -4.70 14.14
C THR A 363 12.63 -4.21 13.59
N ASP A 364 11.85 -5.11 12.97
CA ASP A 364 10.55 -4.78 12.41
C ASP A 364 9.44 -5.21 13.37
N MET A 365 8.76 -4.21 13.91
CA MET A 365 7.71 -4.40 14.91
C MET A 365 6.33 -4.67 14.28
N ARG A 366 6.23 -4.68 12.95
CA ARG A 366 4.97 -4.95 12.24
C ARG A 366 4.58 -6.42 12.36
N GLU A 367 3.28 -6.69 12.24
CA GLU A 367 2.78 -8.05 12.05
C GLU A 367 3.04 -8.49 10.60
N LEU A 368 4.15 -9.18 10.37
CA LEU A 368 4.58 -9.62 9.05
C LEU A 368 4.22 -11.09 8.82
N GLY A 369 3.50 -11.38 7.74
CA GLY A 369 3.08 -12.72 7.36
C GLY A 369 3.87 -13.27 6.18
N ILE A 370 3.71 -12.64 5.03
CA ILE A 370 4.41 -12.96 3.78
C ILE A 370 4.69 -11.69 2.99
N ARG A 371 5.63 -11.77 2.04
CA ARG A 371 5.77 -10.73 1.00
C ARG A 371 4.98 -11.16 -0.22
N VAL A 372 4.21 -10.25 -0.80
CA VAL A 372 3.38 -10.51 -1.97
C VAL A 372 3.75 -9.51 -3.06
N GLY A 373 4.02 -10.00 -4.27
CA GLY A 373 4.22 -9.18 -5.44
C GLY A 373 2.90 -8.60 -5.97
N GLU A 374 2.94 -8.05 -7.18
CA GLU A 374 1.73 -7.57 -7.84
C GLU A 374 0.74 -8.72 -8.13
N PHE A 375 -0.56 -8.40 -8.00
CA PHE A 375 -1.64 -9.29 -8.37
C PHE A 375 -1.94 -9.13 -9.86
N ARG A 376 -2.07 -10.25 -10.56
CA ARG A 376 -2.53 -10.30 -11.93
C ARG A 376 -3.79 -11.16 -12.02
N PHE A 377 -4.86 -10.53 -12.50
CA PHE A 377 -6.17 -11.14 -12.67
C PHE A 377 -6.35 -11.56 -14.13
N HIS A 378 -6.76 -12.81 -14.38
CA HIS A 378 -6.88 -13.34 -15.75
C HIS A 378 -7.88 -14.50 -15.83
N SER A 379 -8.18 -14.93 -17.06
CA SER A 379 -9.02 -16.11 -17.36
C SER A 379 -8.30 -17.13 -18.26
N ASP A 380 -6.98 -17.02 -18.38
CA ASP A 380 -6.16 -17.90 -19.20
C ASP A 380 -5.96 -19.27 -18.52
N GLU A 381 -6.63 -20.29 -19.05
CA GLU A 381 -6.56 -21.68 -18.58
C GLU A 381 -5.19 -22.33 -18.87
N THR A 382 -4.50 -21.91 -19.93
CA THR A 382 -3.17 -22.43 -20.28
C THR A 382 -2.15 -21.96 -19.26
N GLU A 383 -2.17 -20.67 -18.93
CA GLU A 383 -1.34 -20.09 -17.89
C GLU A 383 -1.59 -20.77 -16.54
N ARG A 384 -2.86 -20.96 -16.16
CA ARG A 384 -3.25 -21.70 -14.95
C ARG A 384 -2.71 -23.14 -14.93
N ARG A 385 -2.77 -23.87 -16.06
CA ARG A 385 -2.22 -25.23 -16.16
C ARG A 385 -0.71 -25.27 -15.96
N HIS A 386 0.03 -24.37 -16.59
CA HIS A 386 1.48 -24.29 -16.42
C HIS A 386 1.85 -24.01 -14.94
N PHE A 387 1.10 -23.12 -14.27
CA PHE A 387 1.35 -22.84 -12.86
C PHE A 387 1.08 -24.02 -11.94
N GLU A 388 -0.02 -24.74 -12.16
CA GLU A 388 -0.30 -25.91 -11.34
C GLU A 388 0.68 -27.05 -11.58
N ALA A 389 1.11 -27.28 -12.83
CA ALA A 389 2.14 -28.27 -13.14
C ALA A 389 3.44 -27.95 -12.39
N PHE A 390 3.91 -26.70 -12.48
CA PHE A 390 5.09 -26.24 -11.74
C PHE A 390 4.91 -26.39 -10.22
N HIS A 391 3.82 -25.86 -9.68
CA HIS A 391 3.59 -25.81 -8.23
C HIS A 391 3.45 -27.22 -7.63
N SER A 392 2.73 -28.11 -8.32
CA SER A 392 2.62 -29.52 -7.94
C SER A 392 3.99 -30.20 -7.94
N ASN A 393 4.80 -29.95 -8.97
CA ASN A 393 6.14 -30.50 -9.04
C ASN A 393 7.06 -29.96 -7.93
N ALA A 394 7.05 -28.66 -7.68
CA ALA A 394 7.87 -28.03 -6.65
C ALA A 394 7.49 -28.50 -5.25
N ARG A 395 6.20 -28.71 -4.99
CA ARG A 395 5.71 -29.30 -3.74
C ARG A 395 6.20 -30.73 -3.58
N LEU A 396 6.04 -31.57 -4.62
CA LEU A 396 6.52 -32.94 -4.61
C LEU A 396 8.05 -32.98 -4.38
N ASN A 397 8.81 -32.16 -5.10
CA ASN A 397 10.25 -32.06 -4.94
C ASN A 397 10.66 -31.73 -3.49
N TYR A 398 9.91 -30.83 -2.85
CA TYR A 398 10.13 -30.49 -1.45
C TYR A 398 9.79 -31.63 -0.48
N GLU A 399 8.64 -32.28 -0.69
CA GLU A 399 8.20 -33.45 0.09
C GLU A 399 9.24 -34.58 0.00
N GLU A 400 9.69 -34.91 -1.22
CA GLU A 400 10.70 -35.95 -1.44
C GLU A 400 12.04 -35.63 -0.79
N MET A 401 12.47 -34.35 -0.82
CA MET A 401 13.66 -33.88 -0.12
C MET A 401 13.52 -34.04 1.40
N MET A 402 12.39 -33.62 1.98
CA MET A 402 12.12 -33.73 3.42
C MET A 402 12.04 -35.18 3.88
N ASP A 403 11.50 -36.07 3.04
CA ASP A 403 11.45 -37.51 3.27
C ASP A 403 12.82 -38.21 3.08
N GLY A 404 13.83 -37.49 2.58
CA GLY A 404 15.16 -38.05 2.30
C GLY A 404 15.17 -39.08 1.17
N LYS A 405 14.24 -38.97 0.21
CA LYS A 405 14.18 -39.89 -0.93
C LYS A 405 15.39 -39.71 -1.85
N THR A 406 15.88 -40.83 -2.36
CA THR A 406 17.01 -40.87 -3.32
C THR A 406 16.59 -41.22 -4.74
N ASP A 407 15.37 -41.73 -4.91
CA ASP A 407 14.71 -41.95 -6.19
C ASP A 407 13.50 -41.00 -6.24
N LEU A 408 13.55 -40.03 -7.16
CA LEU A 408 12.65 -38.87 -7.19
C LEU A 408 11.66 -39.01 -8.35
N ALA A 409 10.37 -38.86 -8.05
CA ALA A 409 9.33 -38.74 -9.06
C ALA A 409 9.17 -37.29 -9.54
N SER A 410 9.66 -36.31 -8.76
CA SER A 410 9.69 -34.91 -9.19
C SER A 410 10.76 -34.62 -10.26
N TYR A 411 10.50 -33.58 -11.03
CA TYR A 411 11.43 -32.96 -11.96
C TYR A 411 12.20 -31.82 -11.27
N PRO A 412 13.41 -31.48 -11.76
CA PRO A 412 14.19 -30.39 -11.20
C PRO A 412 13.49 -29.04 -11.40
N THR A 413 13.51 -28.21 -10.36
CA THR A 413 12.95 -26.84 -10.39
C THR A 413 13.89 -25.81 -11.01
N ASN A 414 15.18 -26.15 -11.15
CA ASN A 414 16.19 -25.38 -11.88
C ASN A 414 16.79 -26.27 -12.95
N LEU A 415 16.76 -25.82 -14.21
CA LEU A 415 17.26 -26.58 -15.35
C LEU A 415 18.48 -25.88 -15.95
N GLY A 416 19.65 -26.50 -15.80
CA GLY A 416 20.88 -26.04 -16.44
C GLY A 416 20.87 -26.31 -17.93
N ILE A 417 21.15 -25.30 -18.74
CA ILE A 417 21.19 -25.38 -20.21
C ILE A 417 22.48 -24.79 -20.76
N ASP A 418 23.07 -25.41 -21.77
CA ASP A 418 24.11 -24.78 -22.57
C ASP A 418 23.44 -23.98 -23.68
N LEU A 419 23.22 -22.68 -23.45
CA LEU A 419 22.44 -21.86 -24.37
C LEU A 419 23.17 -21.61 -25.69
N TYR A 420 24.47 -21.32 -25.62
CA TYR A 420 25.26 -20.99 -26.81
C TYR A 420 26.75 -21.25 -26.62
N ALA A 421 27.27 -22.24 -27.34
CA ALA A 421 28.65 -22.69 -27.26
C ALA A 421 29.69 -21.80 -28.00
N ARG A 422 29.44 -20.49 -28.19
CA ARG A 422 30.36 -19.56 -28.86
C ARG A 422 30.68 -18.34 -28.01
N CYS A 423 31.94 -17.92 -28.00
CA CYS A 423 32.40 -16.73 -27.27
C CYS A 423 33.15 -15.77 -28.19
N ASN A 424 32.98 -14.46 -27.96
CA ASN A 424 33.70 -13.39 -28.66
C ASN A 424 35.08 -13.07 -28.04
N ILE A 425 35.40 -13.59 -26.85
CA ILE A 425 36.74 -13.48 -26.28
C ILE A 425 37.63 -14.57 -26.87
N ASN A 426 38.64 -14.15 -27.63
CA ASN A 426 39.60 -15.02 -28.29
C ASN A 426 41.02 -14.42 -28.18
N PRO A 427 42.01 -15.11 -27.61
CA PRO A 427 41.95 -16.47 -27.06
C PRO A 427 41.01 -16.59 -25.85
N PRO A 428 40.54 -17.80 -25.49
CA PRO A 428 39.74 -18.00 -24.28
C PRO A 428 40.43 -17.43 -23.03
N CYS A 429 39.65 -16.95 -22.06
CA CYS A 429 40.18 -16.43 -20.80
C CYS A 429 41.08 -17.46 -20.11
N VAL A 430 42.09 -17.01 -19.37
CA VAL A 430 43.15 -17.89 -18.83
C VAL A 430 42.66 -18.97 -17.86
N TYR A 431 41.50 -18.76 -17.25
CA TYR A 431 40.84 -19.70 -16.31
C TYR A 431 39.64 -20.42 -16.95
N CYS A 432 39.32 -20.14 -18.20
CA CYS A 432 38.19 -20.76 -18.88
C CYS A 432 38.54 -22.21 -19.25
N LEU A 433 37.71 -23.17 -18.83
CA LEU A 433 37.83 -24.58 -19.22
C LEU A 433 37.36 -24.84 -20.66
N TRP A 434 37.46 -23.82 -21.54
CA TRP A 434 36.92 -23.82 -22.90
C TRP A 434 37.28 -25.09 -23.66
N HIS A 435 38.58 -25.41 -23.78
CA HIS A 435 39.03 -26.53 -24.60
C HIS A 435 38.51 -27.88 -24.11
N SER A 436 38.61 -28.16 -22.80
CA SER A 436 38.12 -29.43 -22.23
C SER A 436 36.61 -29.56 -22.31
N MET A 437 35.86 -28.46 -22.19
CA MET A 437 34.40 -28.48 -22.32
C MET A 437 33.96 -28.67 -23.77
N LYS A 438 34.62 -28.02 -24.73
CA LYS A 438 34.34 -28.24 -26.17
C LYS A 438 34.67 -29.65 -26.63
N GLU A 439 35.67 -30.30 -26.03
CA GLU A 439 35.95 -31.72 -26.24
C GLU A 439 34.83 -32.60 -25.66
N LEU A 440 34.36 -32.30 -24.44
CA LEU A 440 33.27 -33.02 -23.78
C LEU A 440 31.92 -32.88 -24.51
N GLU A 441 31.65 -31.71 -25.08
CA GLU A 441 30.44 -31.44 -25.88
C GLU A 441 30.37 -32.26 -27.17
N GLY A 442 31.52 -32.70 -27.71
CA GLY A 442 31.58 -33.61 -28.86
C GLY A 442 30.82 -33.10 -30.08
N GLU A 443 29.94 -33.94 -30.64
CA GLU A 443 29.13 -33.59 -31.83
C GLU A 443 28.12 -32.46 -31.56
N ALA A 444 27.76 -32.22 -30.30
CA ALA A 444 26.81 -31.19 -29.90
C ALA A 444 27.44 -29.79 -29.77
N VAL A 445 28.76 -29.64 -29.96
CA VAL A 445 29.49 -28.37 -29.82
C VAL A 445 28.95 -27.22 -30.68
N ASN A 446 28.26 -27.54 -31.78
CA ASN A 446 27.65 -26.57 -32.69
C ASN A 446 26.11 -26.51 -32.57
N ALA A 447 25.53 -27.24 -31.62
CA ALA A 447 24.09 -27.16 -31.35
C ALA A 447 23.72 -25.74 -30.90
N VAL A 448 22.56 -25.28 -31.36
CA VAL A 448 22.01 -23.97 -31.01
C VAL A 448 20.68 -24.23 -30.37
N VAL A 449 20.59 -23.99 -29.05
CA VAL A 449 19.35 -24.19 -28.29
C VAL A 449 18.35 -23.12 -28.72
N ASP A 450 17.21 -23.53 -29.25
CA ASP A 450 16.12 -22.61 -29.59
C ASP A 450 14.82 -22.96 -28.87
N GLU A 451 13.74 -22.25 -29.21
CA GLU A 451 12.43 -22.49 -28.61
C GLU A 451 11.95 -23.94 -28.79
N GLY A 452 12.22 -24.55 -29.95
CA GLY A 452 11.86 -25.93 -30.23
C GLY A 452 12.62 -26.87 -29.32
N THR A 453 13.94 -26.68 -29.19
CA THR A 453 14.78 -27.47 -28.28
C THR A 453 14.29 -27.39 -26.83
N LEU A 454 13.97 -26.18 -26.34
CA LEU A 454 13.48 -25.99 -24.97
C LEU A 454 12.14 -26.68 -24.73
N LEU A 455 11.22 -26.64 -25.72
CA LEU A 455 9.93 -27.31 -25.63
C LEU A 455 10.07 -28.85 -25.70
N GLU A 456 11.04 -29.37 -26.48
CA GLU A 456 11.32 -30.80 -26.58
C GLU A 456 11.83 -31.42 -25.28
N TYR A 457 12.41 -30.64 -24.36
CA TYR A 457 12.74 -31.10 -23.00
C TYR A 457 11.51 -31.51 -22.20
N GLY A 458 10.29 -31.15 -22.65
CA GLY A 458 9.04 -31.63 -22.11
C GLY A 458 8.89 -31.33 -20.61
N PRO A 459 8.63 -32.35 -19.77
CA PRO A 459 8.42 -32.16 -18.33
C PRO A 459 9.57 -31.45 -17.59
N PHE A 460 10.82 -31.58 -18.06
CA PHE A 460 11.96 -30.89 -17.47
C PHE A 460 11.85 -29.37 -17.65
N PHE A 461 11.48 -28.91 -18.84
CA PHE A 461 11.26 -27.49 -19.08
C PHE A 461 9.97 -27.02 -18.41
N GLU A 462 8.87 -27.77 -18.54
CA GLU A 462 7.58 -27.41 -17.96
C GLU A 462 7.68 -27.19 -16.44
N SER A 463 8.35 -28.11 -15.75
CA SER A 463 8.48 -28.13 -14.28
C SER A 463 9.60 -27.24 -13.72
N ALA A 464 10.50 -26.72 -14.58
CA ALA A 464 11.54 -25.80 -14.16
C ALA A 464 10.98 -24.37 -14.02
N ARG A 465 11.34 -23.69 -12.92
CA ARG A 465 11.10 -22.25 -12.74
C ARG A 465 12.22 -21.43 -13.34
N THR A 466 13.45 -21.88 -13.13
CA THR A 466 14.64 -21.15 -13.53
C THR A 466 15.41 -21.96 -14.56
N LEU A 467 15.74 -21.32 -15.67
CA LEU A 467 16.75 -21.80 -16.60
C LEU A 467 18.09 -21.20 -16.21
N VAL A 468 19.10 -22.04 -16.01
CA VAL A 468 20.44 -21.58 -15.64
C VAL A 468 21.33 -21.74 -16.87
N ASN A 469 21.86 -20.64 -17.39
CA ASN A 469 22.83 -20.72 -18.46
C ASN A 469 24.16 -21.28 -17.92
N CYS A 470 24.45 -22.51 -18.30
CA CYS A 470 25.68 -23.23 -18.00
C CYS A 470 26.65 -23.27 -19.18
N SER A 471 26.40 -22.46 -20.23
CA SER A 471 27.22 -22.47 -21.44
C SER A 471 28.66 -22.07 -21.17
N PHE A 472 29.60 -22.84 -21.73
CA PHE A 472 30.95 -22.33 -21.98
C PHE A 472 30.91 -21.53 -23.28
N GLY A 473 30.44 -20.28 -23.19
CA GLY A 473 30.15 -19.38 -24.29
C GLY A 473 29.61 -18.02 -23.83
N GLU A 474 29.29 -17.15 -24.80
CA GLU A 474 28.69 -15.84 -24.55
C GLU A 474 27.21 -15.87 -24.98
N PRO A 475 26.26 -15.93 -24.03
CA PRO A 475 24.84 -16.09 -24.32
C PRO A 475 24.25 -14.90 -25.09
N LEU A 476 24.79 -13.68 -24.93
CA LEU A 476 24.31 -12.51 -25.67
C LEU A 476 24.62 -12.57 -27.17
N LEU A 477 25.48 -13.49 -27.62
CA LEU A 477 25.72 -13.74 -29.05
C LEU A 477 24.68 -14.68 -29.68
N HIS A 478 23.77 -15.25 -28.88
CA HIS A 478 22.82 -16.22 -29.37
C HIS A 478 21.94 -15.64 -30.50
N PRO A 479 21.85 -16.28 -31.69
CA PRO A 479 21.19 -15.70 -32.85
C PRO A 479 19.68 -15.52 -32.66
N ARG A 480 19.07 -16.26 -31.73
CA ARG A 480 17.64 -16.18 -31.36
C ARG A 480 17.43 -15.76 -29.89
N PHE A 481 18.33 -14.92 -29.37
CA PHE A 481 18.34 -14.55 -27.95
C PHE A 481 16.99 -13.98 -27.47
N LYS A 482 16.40 -13.07 -28.25
CA LYS A 482 15.11 -12.44 -27.90
C LYS A 482 13.99 -13.46 -27.82
N GLU A 483 13.94 -14.39 -28.77
CA GLU A 483 12.92 -15.42 -28.86
C GLU A 483 12.94 -16.37 -27.66
N ILE A 484 14.13 -16.73 -27.18
CA ILE A 484 14.29 -17.51 -25.94
C ILE A 484 13.75 -16.74 -24.74
N LEU A 485 14.11 -15.46 -24.60
CA LEU A 485 13.63 -14.65 -23.48
C LEU A 485 12.11 -14.43 -23.54
N ASP A 486 11.56 -14.27 -24.73
CA ASP A 486 10.12 -14.16 -24.93
C ASP A 486 9.40 -15.49 -24.60
N LEU A 487 10.00 -16.65 -24.92
CA LEU A 487 9.50 -17.95 -24.48
C LEU A 487 9.53 -18.07 -22.96
N CYS A 488 10.65 -17.71 -22.31
CA CYS A 488 10.76 -17.74 -20.85
C CYS A 488 9.68 -16.87 -20.20
N ALA A 489 9.49 -15.64 -20.69
CA ALA A 489 8.47 -14.72 -20.19
C ALA A 489 7.04 -15.28 -20.37
N ARG A 490 6.71 -15.84 -21.55
CA ARG A 490 5.40 -16.47 -21.81
C ARG A 490 5.12 -17.68 -20.92
N HIS A 491 6.16 -18.39 -20.49
CA HIS A 491 6.05 -19.53 -19.57
C HIS A 491 6.34 -19.15 -18.11
N HIS A 492 6.43 -17.85 -17.79
CA HIS A 492 6.69 -17.33 -16.45
C HIS A 492 7.96 -17.90 -15.79
N LYS A 493 8.98 -18.18 -16.60
CA LYS A 493 10.27 -18.70 -16.17
C LYS A 493 11.28 -17.56 -16.03
N MET A 494 12.15 -17.68 -15.03
CA MET A 494 13.33 -16.83 -14.93
C MET A 494 14.50 -17.48 -15.67
N ILE A 495 15.40 -16.66 -16.23
CA ILE A 495 16.64 -17.17 -16.81
C ILE A 495 17.85 -16.48 -16.16
N GLU A 496 18.79 -17.28 -15.69
CA GLU A 496 20.08 -16.83 -15.18
C GLU A 496 21.10 -16.84 -16.31
N ILE A 497 21.71 -15.68 -16.56
CA ILE A 497 22.62 -15.43 -17.66
C ILE A 497 23.91 -14.87 -17.10
N SER A 498 25.00 -15.58 -17.32
CA SER A 498 26.36 -15.05 -17.14
C SER A 498 26.90 -14.55 -18.47
N THR A 499 27.25 -13.27 -18.54
CA THR A 499 27.83 -12.62 -19.72
C THR A 499 29.20 -12.03 -19.41
N ASN A 500 30.08 -11.99 -20.40
CA ASN A 500 31.35 -11.29 -20.33
C ASN A 500 31.21 -9.76 -20.43
N GLY A 501 30.01 -9.26 -20.74
CA GLY A 501 29.67 -7.84 -20.77
C GLY A 501 30.18 -7.07 -22.00
N GLN A 502 30.70 -7.75 -23.02
CA GLN A 502 31.21 -7.13 -24.25
C GLN A 502 30.21 -7.17 -25.42
N ALA A 503 29.07 -7.84 -25.24
CA ALA A 503 28.03 -8.02 -26.26
C ALA A 503 26.71 -7.28 -25.93
N PHE A 504 26.79 -6.20 -25.14
CA PHE A 504 25.69 -5.26 -24.96
C PHE A 504 25.59 -4.36 -26.20
N THR A 505 24.68 -4.73 -27.10
CA THR A 505 24.30 -3.97 -28.29
C THR A 505 22.87 -3.49 -28.11
N ASP A 506 22.42 -2.51 -28.89
CA ASP A 506 21.01 -2.08 -28.86
C ASP A 506 20.06 -3.27 -29.00
N ARG A 507 20.39 -4.23 -29.87
CA ARG A 507 19.63 -5.47 -30.04
C ARG A 507 19.52 -6.27 -28.74
N THR A 508 20.63 -6.51 -28.03
CA THR A 508 20.63 -7.37 -26.84
C THR A 508 20.07 -6.64 -25.63
N ILE A 509 20.30 -5.33 -25.51
CA ILE A 509 19.69 -4.49 -24.47
C ILE A 509 18.17 -4.48 -24.62
N GLN A 510 17.66 -4.21 -25.83
CA GLN A 510 16.21 -4.24 -26.09
C GLN A 510 15.61 -5.65 -25.88
N ALA A 511 16.40 -6.70 -26.07
CA ALA A 511 16.00 -8.06 -25.74
C ALA A 511 16.01 -8.33 -24.23
N LEU A 512 16.76 -7.62 -23.39
CA LEU A 512 16.82 -7.83 -21.94
C LEU A 512 15.80 -6.98 -21.17
N VAL A 513 15.59 -5.73 -21.57
CA VAL A 513 14.76 -4.77 -20.83
C VAL A 513 13.35 -5.32 -20.61
N GLY A 514 12.90 -5.26 -19.35
CA GLY A 514 11.55 -5.66 -18.93
C GLY A 514 11.31 -7.17 -18.84
N ARG A 515 12.33 -8.02 -19.01
CA ARG A 515 12.19 -9.49 -18.93
C ARG A 515 12.74 -10.06 -17.62
N PRO A 516 12.25 -11.24 -17.19
CA PRO A 516 12.65 -11.89 -15.94
C PRO A 516 14.03 -12.57 -16.05
N VAL A 517 15.10 -11.78 -16.06
CA VAL A 517 16.48 -12.23 -16.23
C VAL A 517 17.32 -11.90 -15.01
N PHE A 518 18.08 -12.87 -14.50
CA PHE A 518 19.23 -12.60 -13.65
C PHE A 518 20.47 -12.47 -14.51
N LEU A 519 21.06 -11.28 -14.51
CA LEU A 519 22.20 -10.98 -15.35
C LEU A 519 23.45 -10.83 -14.47
N TYR A 520 24.37 -11.77 -14.62
CA TYR A 520 25.69 -11.73 -14.01
C TYR A 520 26.69 -11.25 -15.05
N VAL A 521 27.34 -10.12 -14.79
CA VAL A 521 28.43 -9.63 -15.65
C VAL A 521 29.77 -10.03 -15.04
N SER A 522 30.47 -10.90 -15.74
CA SER A 522 31.77 -11.39 -15.29
C SER A 522 32.84 -10.32 -15.53
N LEU A 523 33.28 -9.67 -14.44
CA LEU A 523 34.33 -8.66 -14.47
C LEU A 523 35.70 -9.23 -14.06
N ASP A 524 35.73 -10.08 -13.02
CA ASP A 524 36.89 -10.88 -12.57
C ASP A 524 38.17 -10.08 -12.20
N ALA A 525 38.11 -8.75 -12.17
CA ALA A 525 39.23 -7.86 -11.82
C ALA A 525 38.73 -6.51 -11.28
N ALA A 526 39.56 -5.85 -10.46
CA ALA A 526 39.30 -4.50 -9.95
C ALA A 526 40.11 -3.41 -10.68
N SER A 527 40.95 -3.77 -11.65
CA SER A 527 41.75 -2.83 -12.44
C SER A 527 41.84 -3.26 -13.90
N ARG A 528 42.03 -2.26 -14.79
CA ARG A 528 42.25 -2.46 -16.22
C ARG A 528 43.40 -3.43 -16.50
N GLU A 529 44.52 -3.25 -15.80
CA GLU A 529 45.74 -4.03 -16.00
C GLU A 529 45.52 -5.49 -15.62
N THR A 530 44.76 -5.75 -14.56
CA THR A 530 44.45 -7.11 -14.11
C THR A 530 43.47 -7.76 -15.07
N TYR A 531 42.42 -7.04 -15.50
CA TYR A 531 41.46 -7.52 -16.49
C TYR A 531 42.14 -7.93 -17.80
N ALA A 532 43.05 -7.08 -18.30
CA ALA A 532 43.81 -7.36 -19.52
C ALA A 532 44.68 -8.62 -19.42
N LYS A 533 45.21 -8.94 -18.23
CA LYS A 533 46.00 -10.17 -18.01
C LYS A 533 45.16 -11.43 -18.04
N ILE A 534 43.91 -11.37 -17.57
CA ILE A 534 43.07 -12.56 -17.38
C ILE A 534 42.04 -12.78 -18.49
N ARG A 535 41.71 -11.71 -19.23
CA ARG A 535 40.70 -11.68 -20.31
C ARG A 535 41.25 -11.02 -21.58
N ASN A 536 41.05 -9.71 -21.74
CA ASN A 536 41.46 -8.92 -22.91
C ASN A 536 41.47 -7.42 -22.57
N ASP A 537 41.74 -6.54 -23.54
CA ASP A 537 41.92 -5.10 -23.34
C ASP A 537 40.60 -4.28 -23.24
N ARG A 538 39.44 -4.93 -23.16
CA ARG A 538 38.11 -4.29 -23.24
C ARG A 538 37.55 -3.74 -21.92
N TRP A 539 38.39 -3.56 -20.90
CA TRP A 539 37.97 -3.08 -19.56
C TRP A 539 37.04 -1.86 -19.61
N ASP A 540 37.43 -0.79 -20.30
CA ASP A 540 36.64 0.46 -20.33
C ASP A 540 35.26 0.26 -20.95
N GLY A 541 35.18 -0.54 -22.01
CA GLY A 541 33.92 -0.85 -22.68
C GLY A 541 33.00 -1.68 -21.79
N THR A 542 33.55 -2.70 -21.11
CA THR A 542 32.76 -3.52 -20.17
C THR A 542 32.29 -2.69 -18.97
N VAL A 543 33.14 -1.87 -18.36
CA VAL A 543 32.77 -1.02 -17.23
C VAL A 543 31.74 0.03 -17.64
N SER A 544 31.84 0.59 -18.85
CA SER A 544 30.85 1.55 -19.36
C SER A 544 29.47 0.93 -19.62
N ASN A 545 29.37 -0.39 -19.75
CA ASN A 545 28.10 -1.08 -19.98
C ASN A 545 27.37 -1.43 -18.66
N LEU A 546 28.05 -1.37 -17.52
CA LEU A 546 27.50 -1.56 -16.17
C LEU A 546 26.89 -0.25 -15.67
#